data_AF-A0A7U9R5M3-F1
#
_entry.id   AF-A0A7U9R5M3-F1
#
_cell.length_a   1.000
_cell.length_b   1.000
_cell.length_c   1.000
_cell.angle_alpha   90.00
_cell.angle_beta   90.00
_cell.angle_gamma   90.00
#
_symmetry.space_group_name_H-M   'P 1'
#
loop_
_entity.id
_entity.type
_entity.pdbx_description
1 polymer ?
#
loop_
_entity_poly.entity_id
_entity_poly.type
_entity_poly.pdbx_seq_one_letter_code
_entity_poly.pdbx_strand_id
1 'polypeptide(L)' 'MEPHHLIPMAKTEHFGVSLDREQNIFSLCSNCHNQIHYGTREDVRRIISLLFKKRQREIGSILGRDITLEEIYQIYHVL' A
#
# COMPACT_ATOMS: atom_id res chain seq x y z
N MET A 1 -16.14 -6.14 -4.74
CA MET A 1 -15.02 -5.39 -4.16
C MET A 1 -13.90 -6.38 -3.90
N GLU A 2 -12.65 -5.94 -4.01
CA GLU A 2 -11.45 -6.77 -3.95
C GLU A 2 -10.51 -6.26 -2.85
N PRO A 3 -9.99 -7.13 -1.98
CA PRO A 3 -9.01 -6.74 -0.99
C PRO A 3 -7.67 -6.44 -1.65
N HIS A 4 -7.01 -5.37 -1.22
CA HIS A 4 -5.68 -5.01 -1.67
C HIS A 4 -4.82 -4.58 -0.49
N HIS A 5 -3.69 -5.27 -0.28
CA HIS A 5 -2.68 -4.88 0.70
C HIS A 5 -1.90 -3.67 0.20
N LEU A 6 -1.88 -2.56 0.94
CA LEU A 6 -1.13 -1.36 0.53
C LEU A 6 0.37 -1.64 0.54
N ILE A 7 0.89 -2.32 1.55
CA ILE A 7 2.23 -2.90 1.53
C ILE A 7 2.06 -4.37 1.11
N PRO A 8 2.61 -4.78 -0.04
CA PRO A 8 2.49 -6.15 -0.52
C PRO A 8 2.98 -7.16 0.52
N MET A 9 2.25 -8.26 0.71
CA MET A 9 2.61 -9.33 1.66
C MET A 9 4.01 -9.91 1.41
N ALA A 10 4.52 -9.85 0.17
CA ALA A 10 5.88 -10.23 -0.16
C ALA A 10 6.96 -9.44 0.60
N LYS A 11 6.61 -8.32 1.26
CA LYS A 11 7.51 -7.52 2.11
C LYS A 11 7.46 -7.92 3.59
N THR A 12 6.71 -8.96 3.98
CA THR A 12 6.61 -9.36 5.39
C THR A 12 7.96 -9.64 6.03
N GLU A 13 8.86 -10.35 5.36
CA GLU A 13 10.21 -10.58 5.90
C GLU A 13 11.01 -9.28 6.06
N HIS A 14 10.87 -8.34 5.13
CA HIS A 14 11.54 -7.04 5.20
C HIS A 14 11.10 -6.21 6.41
N PHE A 15 9.81 -6.25 6.76
CA PHE A 15 9.28 -5.49 7.88
C PHE A 15 9.30 -6.24 9.22
N GLY A 16 9.57 -7.55 9.22
CA GLY A 16 9.64 -8.36 10.45
C GLY A 16 8.31 -8.52 11.19
N VAL A 17 7.19 -8.13 10.57
CA VAL A 17 5.83 -8.20 11.12
C VAL A 17 4.85 -8.73 10.08
N SER A 18 3.81 -9.44 10.52
CA SER A 18 2.73 -9.86 9.61
C SER A 18 2.07 -8.64 8.97
N LEU A 19 2.03 -8.62 7.63
CA LEU A 19 1.38 -7.58 6.83
C LEU A 19 -0.07 -7.93 6.46
N ASP A 20 -0.51 -9.16 6.75
CA ASP A 20 -1.89 -9.59 6.56
C ASP A 20 -2.74 -9.11 7.74
N ARG A 21 -2.99 -7.80 7.77
CA ARG A 21 -3.69 -7.10 8.84
C ARG A 21 -4.66 -6.09 8.24
N GLU A 22 -5.80 -5.88 8.90
CA GLU A 22 -6.86 -4.99 8.42
C GLU A 22 -6.37 -3.56 8.13
N GLN A 23 -5.42 -3.04 8.93
CA GLN A 23 -4.80 -1.72 8.75
C GLN A 23 -4.14 -1.59 7.36
N ASN A 24 -3.58 -2.68 6.84
CA ASN A 24 -2.90 -2.74 5.56
C ASN A 24 -3.85 -3.11 4.39
N ILE A 25 -5.08 -3.58 4.64
CA ILE A 25 -5.99 -4.10 3.60
C ILE A 25 -7.10 -3.09 3.26
N PHE A 26 -7.21 -2.72 1.99
CA PHE A 26 -8.27 -1.85 1.47
C PHE A 26 -9.25 -2.64 0.60
N SER A 27 -10.54 -2.32 0.72
CA SER A 27 -11.57 -2.84 -0.18
C SER A 27 -11.72 -1.91 -1.38
N LEU A 28 -11.32 -2.38 -2.57
CA LEU A 28 -11.33 -1.59 -3.80
C LEU A 28 -12.38 -2.13 -4.79
N CYS A 29 -12.84 -1.30 -5.73
CA CYS A 29 -13.52 -1.82 -6.91
C CYS A 29 -12.48 -2.38 -7.89
N SER A 30 -12.91 -3.26 -8.80
CA SER A 30 -12.02 -3.92 -9.76
C SER A 30 -11.25 -2.92 -10.64
N ASN A 31 -11.86 -1.78 -10.98
CA ASN A 31 -11.18 -0.74 -11.75
C ASN A 31 -10.02 -0.10 -10.97
N CYS A 32 -10.24 0.28 -9.70
CA CYS A 32 -9.19 0.86 -8.87
C CYS A 32 -8.08 -0.16 -8.58
N HIS A 33 -8.45 -1.42 -8.34
CA HIS A 33 -7.48 -2.49 -8.10
C HIS A 33 -6.62 -2.73 -9.35
N ASN A 34 -7.23 -2.82 -10.53
CA ASN A 34 -6.52 -2.94 -11.80
C ASN A 34 -5.64 -1.72 -12.13
N GLN A 35 -6.07 -0.50 -11.78
CA GLN A 35 -5.25 0.70 -11.96
C GLN A 35 -3.96 0.67 -11.14
N ILE A 36 -3.96 0.05 -9.96
CA ILE A 36 -2.72 -0.11 -9.16
C ILE A 36 -1.74 -1.09 -9.83
N HIS A 37 -2.25 -2.17 -10.43
CA HIS A 37 -1.40 -3.21 -11.01
C HIS A 37 -0.97 -2.95 -12.46
N TYR A 38 -1.81 -2.27 -13.24
CA TYR A 38 -1.65 -2.12 -14.69
C TYR A 38 -1.73 -0.68 -15.19
N GLY A 39 -1.99 0.29 -14.30
CA GLY A 39 -2.10 1.70 -14.66
C GLY A 39 -0.76 2.35 -14.98
N THR A 40 -0.82 3.61 -15.41
CA THR A 40 0.38 4.44 -15.57
C THR A 40 1.04 4.70 -14.20
N ARG A 41 2.31 5.09 -14.20
CA ARG A 41 3.01 5.45 -12.95
C ARG A 41 2.27 6.57 -12.21
N GLU A 42 1.71 7.52 -12.95
CA GLU A 42 0.91 8.63 -12.45
C GLU A 42 -0.39 8.14 -11.80
N ASP A 43 -1.08 7.19 -12.41
CA ASP A 43 -2.30 6.59 -11.85
C ASP A 43 -2.02 5.83 -10.55
N VAL A 44 -0.99 4.98 -10.56
CA VAL A 44 -0.56 4.22 -9.39
C VAL A 44 -0.20 5.19 -8.26
N ARG A 45 0.65 6.19 -8.51
CA ARG A 45 1.01 7.22 -7.52
C ARG A 45 -0.20 7.90 -6.93
N ARG A 46 -1.13 8.35 -7.79
CA ARG A 46 -2.35 9.03 -7.36
C ARG A 46 -3.13 8.15 -6.37
N ILE A 47 -3.42 6.90 -6.72
CA ILE A 47 -4.21 6.00 -5.87
C ILE A 47 -3.45 5.65 -4.59
N ILE A 48 -2.18 5.25 -4.70
CA ILE A 48 -1.35 4.86 -3.56
C ILE A 48 -1.22 6.01 -2.56
N SER A 49 -1.06 7.26 -3.03
CA SER A 49 -1.03 8.43 -2.15
C SER A 49 -2.32 8.62 -1.35
N LEU A 50 -3.48 8.33 -1.96
CA LEU A 50 -4.78 8.45 -1.31
C LEU A 50 -4.97 7.35 -0.26
N LEU A 51 -4.60 6.11 -0.58
CA LEU A 51 -4.68 4.98 0.35
C LEU A 51 -3.73 5.17 1.53
N PHE A 52 -2.48 5.57 1.24
CA PHE A 52 -1.47 5.81 2.26
C PHE A 52 -1.89 6.91 3.24
N LYS A 53 -2.31 8.08 2.74
CA LYS A 53 -2.76 9.18 3.60
C LYS A 53 -3.96 8.81 4.48
N LYS A 54 -4.81 7.87 4.05
CA LYS A 54 -5.95 7.39 4.83
C LYS A 54 -5.55 6.55 6.05
N ARG A 55 -4.40 5.87 6.01
CA ARG A 55 -4.00 4.92 7.07
C ARG A 55 -2.53 4.99 7.50
N GLN A 56 -1.86 6.11 7.25
CA GLN A 56 -0.42 6.25 7.52
C GLN A 56 -0.07 5.92 8.97
N ARG A 57 -0.88 6.40 9.94
CA ARG A 57 -0.63 6.17 11.37
C ARG A 57 -0.85 4.72 11.76
N GLU A 58 -1.92 4.09 11.26
CA GLU A 58 -2.22 2.69 11.52
C GLU A 58 -1.17 1.76 10.93
N ILE A 59 -0.68 2.08 9.72
CA ILE A 59 0.42 1.36 9.08
C ILE A 59 1.70 1.51 9.91
N GLY A 60 2.07 2.75 10.29
CA GLY A 60 3.26 2.96 11.12
C GLY A 60 3.19 2.18 12.45
N SER A 61 2.00 2.13 13.06
CA SER A 61 1.75 1.36 14.28
C SER A 61 1.98 -0.15 14.10
N ILE A 62 1.47 -0.77 13.02
CA ILE A 62 1.70 -2.20 12.80
C ILE A 62 3.15 -2.53 12.43
N LEU A 63 3.85 -1.58 11.78
CA LEU A 63 5.26 -1.73 11.42
C LEU A 63 6.22 -1.47 12.60
N GLY A 64 5.74 -0.84 13.67
CA GLY A 64 6.59 -0.37 14.77
C GLY A 64 7.54 0.77 14.38
N ARG A 65 7.33 1.40 13.22
CA ARG A 65 8.11 2.54 12.73
C ARG A 65 7.31 3.39 11.77
N ASP A 66 7.69 4.66 11.65
CA ASP A 66 7.17 5.51 10.59
C ASP A 66 7.66 5.03 9.21
N ILE A 67 6.80 5.23 8.22
CA ILE A 67 7.05 4.97 6.81
C ILE A 67 6.61 6.20 6.02
N THR A 68 7.29 6.48 4.92
CA THR A 68 7.04 7.63 4.05
C THR A 68 6.28 7.21 2.78
N LEU A 69 5.61 8.17 2.15
CA LEU A 69 4.97 7.93 0.85
C LEU A 69 6.01 7.54 -0.23
N GLU A 70 7.21 8.12 -0.14
CA GLU A 70 8.32 7.79 -1.03
C GLU A 70 8.70 6.32 -0.94
N GLU A 71 8.84 5.78 0.28
CA GLU A 71 9.10 4.35 0.53
C GLU A 71 8.03 3.46 -0.10
N ILE A 72 6.75 3.85 0.00
CA ILE A 72 5.67 3.12 -0.68
C ILE A 72 5.85 3.19 -2.20
N TYR A 73 6.16 4.36 -2.80
CA TYR A 73 6.41 4.44 -4.23
C TYR A 73 7.59 3.57 -4.70
N GLN A 74 8.64 3.40 -3.89
CA GLN A 74 9.73 2.48 -4.23
C GLN A 74 9.24 1.03 -4.26
N ILE A 75 8.38 0.64 -3.31
CA ILE A 75 7.78 -0.71 -3.24
C ILE A 75 6.94 -1.01 -4.49
N TYR A 76 6.23 -0.01 -5.02
CA TYR A 76 5.45 -0.13 -6.27
C TYR A 76 6.27 0.12 -7.54
N HIS A 77 7.58 0.41 -7.43
CA HIS A 77 8.44 0.75 -8.56
C HIS A 77 7.94 1.95 -9.39
N VAL A 78 7.34 2.94 -8.71
CA VAL A 78 6.81 4.17 -9.31
C VAL A 78 7.50 5.40 -8.75
N LEU A 79 8.82 5.36 -8.57
CA LEU A 79 9.69 6.43 -8.03
C LEU A 79 10.20 7.39 -9.11
#